data_AF-A0A1G5XLI1-F1
#
_entry.id   AF-A0A1G5XLI1-F1
#
_cell.length_a   1.000
_cell.length_b   1.000
_cell.length_c   1.000
_cell.angle_alpha   90.00
_cell.angle_beta   90.00
_cell.angle_gamma   90.00
#
_symmetry.space_group_name_H-M   'P 1'
#
loop_
_entity.id
_entity.type
_entity.pdbx_description
1 polymer ?
#
loop_
_entity_poly.entity_id
_entity_poly.type
_entity_poly.pdbx_seq_one_letter_code
_entity_poly.pdbx_strand_id
1 'polypeptide(L)'
;MSLIIAYVGKKGCVMASDKRRIAYFGTNRQALEDELYDGSITTDEELLIRSRELDVPIKLTDDADKLRIVGNTIRGEVSTKGTHETKRKRIYGTTNGYQVVELIGSETKSRQAGEKGIILFGNDFAKKQAETLIKRRWKASHSLRLMGEIFEDILTEISQKTPTIGKSFDILIQQPNFTPSEAQKHLNITIDADIKVLTKYRQQLTEEMIEKTREIQLANKIINDGAIGKVESIDGRMVEVRLNDSTQAFNFNWKPLAGPNQKVIMFSTSDDIKIGDKVVIKDEVLCLKKNSSPLTCDIILCSL
;
A
#
# COMPACT_ATOMS: atom_id res chain seq x y z
N MET A 1 -0.04 2.80 13.98
CA MET A 1 0.62 2.98 15.28
C MET A 1 1.30 1.68 15.66
N SER A 2 2.37 1.75 16.45
CA SER A 2 3.22 0.59 16.78
C SER A 2 4.11 0.92 17.97
N LEU A 3 4.69 -0.09 18.58
CA LEU A 3 5.85 0.05 19.46
C LEU A 3 7.01 -0.72 18.85
N ILE A 4 8.13 -0.04 18.61
CA ILE A 4 9.41 -0.66 18.25
C ILE A 4 10.38 -0.41 19.40
N ILE A 5 10.95 -1.48 19.93
CA ILE A 5 12.01 -1.45 20.95
C ILE A 5 13.28 -1.96 20.29
N ALA A 6 14.31 -1.12 20.23
CA ALA A 6 15.59 -1.47 19.62
C ALA A 6 16.73 -1.32 20.63
N TYR A 7 17.49 -2.39 20.85
CA TYR A 7 18.81 -2.31 21.46
C TYR A 7 19.88 -2.31 20.37
N VAL A 8 20.87 -1.43 20.53
CA VAL A 8 22.04 -1.33 19.65
C VAL A 8 23.27 -1.20 20.52
N GLY A 9 24.29 -2.03 20.29
CA GLY A 9 25.52 -1.96 21.06
C GLY A 9 26.64 -2.86 20.52
N LYS A 10 27.66 -3.08 21.38
CA LYS A 10 28.84 -3.89 21.04
C LYS A 10 28.51 -5.36 20.74
N LYS A 11 27.44 -5.88 21.36
CA LYS A 11 27.00 -7.26 21.17
C LYS A 11 26.29 -7.48 19.83
N GLY A 12 25.75 -6.41 19.25
CA GLY A 12 24.90 -6.45 18.06
C GLY A 12 23.67 -5.56 18.22
N CYS A 13 22.64 -5.89 17.46
CA CYS A 13 21.34 -5.24 17.46
C CYS A 13 20.23 -6.26 17.67
N VAL A 14 19.25 -5.89 18.52
CA VAL A 14 17.99 -6.61 18.73
C VAL A 14 16.88 -5.60 18.53
N MET A 15 15.89 -5.91 17.71
CA MET A 15 14.67 -5.13 17.62
C MET A 15 13.47 -6.02 17.85
N ALA A 16 12.47 -5.51 18.58
CA ALA A 16 11.18 -6.14 18.73
C ALA A 16 10.07 -5.15 18.36
N SER A 17 8.99 -5.64 17.74
CA SER A 17 7.81 -4.83 17.46
C SER A 17 6.54 -5.64 17.45
N ASP A 18 5.42 -4.98 17.72
CA ASP A 18 4.10 -5.55 17.51
C ASP A 18 3.69 -5.59 16.03
N LYS A 19 2.70 -6.41 15.67
CA LYS A 19 2.21 -6.51 14.29
C LYS A 19 0.91 -5.74 14.04
N ARG A 20 0.43 -4.92 14.99
CA ARG A 20 -0.81 -4.15 14.84
C ARG A 20 -0.73 -3.16 13.69
N ARG A 21 -1.79 -3.14 12.90
CA ARG A 21 -2.14 -2.08 11.97
C ARG A 21 -3.54 -1.60 12.30
N ILE A 22 -3.66 -0.29 12.42
CA ILE A 22 -4.93 0.41 12.56
C ILE A 22 -5.06 1.28 11.31
N ALA A 23 -6.02 0.94 10.47
CA ALA A 23 -6.39 1.75 9.31
C ALA A 23 -7.60 2.59 9.69
N TYR A 24 -7.46 3.91 9.56
CA TYR A 24 -8.53 4.87 9.77
C TYR A 24 -9.13 5.27 8.42
N PHE A 25 -10.45 5.35 8.39
CA PHE A 25 -11.23 5.87 7.28
C PHE A 25 -11.98 7.12 7.73
N GLY A 26 -12.19 8.07 6.82
CA GLY A 26 -12.82 9.36 7.16
C GLY A 26 -11.83 10.47 7.53
N THR A 27 -12.36 11.67 7.80
CA THR A 27 -11.58 12.91 8.00
C THR A 27 -11.38 13.30 9.45
N ASN A 28 -12.20 12.78 10.39
CA ASN A 28 -12.23 13.21 11.79
C ASN A 28 -11.32 12.41 12.74
N ARG A 29 -10.22 11.86 12.21
CA ARG A 29 -9.34 10.90 12.91
C ARG A 29 -8.64 11.43 14.15
N GLN A 30 -8.42 12.75 14.25
CA GLN A 30 -7.50 13.31 15.24
C GLN A 30 -8.01 13.10 16.67
N ALA A 31 -9.30 13.30 16.91
CA ALA A 31 -9.89 13.12 18.23
C ALA A 31 -9.73 11.67 18.74
N LEU A 32 -9.97 10.67 17.86
CA LEU A 32 -9.80 9.26 18.20
C LEU A 32 -8.32 8.91 18.44
N GLU A 33 -7.40 9.50 17.68
CA GLU A 33 -5.96 9.32 17.90
C GLU A 33 -5.52 9.92 19.25
N ASP A 34 -6.04 11.09 19.64
CA ASP A 34 -5.68 11.76 20.89
C ASP A 34 -6.14 10.94 22.12
N GLU A 35 -7.38 10.46 22.14
CA GLU A 35 -7.91 9.56 23.20
C GLU A 35 -7.16 8.22 23.28
N LEU A 36 -6.60 7.79 22.16
CA LEU A 36 -5.83 6.56 22.08
C LEU A 36 -4.38 6.78 22.56
N TYR A 37 -3.84 8.00 22.40
CA TYR A 37 -2.48 8.37 22.76
C TYR A 37 -2.31 8.84 24.20
N ASP A 38 -3.37 9.34 24.83
CA ASP A 38 -3.37 9.64 26.26
C ASP A 38 -3.64 8.40 27.13
N GLY A 39 -4.13 7.31 26.52
CA GLY A 39 -4.42 6.05 27.17
C GLY A 39 -5.84 5.92 27.71
N SER A 40 -6.77 6.81 27.32
CA SER A 40 -8.19 6.73 27.67
C SER A 40 -8.87 5.50 27.10
N ILE A 41 -8.39 5.00 25.96
CA ILE A 41 -8.87 3.77 25.32
C ILE A 41 -7.89 2.63 25.60
N THR A 42 -8.38 1.59 26.29
CA THR A 42 -7.56 0.49 26.82
C THR A 42 -7.79 -0.83 26.09
N THR A 43 -8.94 -1.02 25.46
CA THR A 43 -9.33 -2.27 24.77
C THR A 43 -9.71 -2.07 23.30
N ASP A 44 -9.67 -3.16 22.52
CA ASP A 44 -10.10 -3.15 21.11
C ASP A 44 -11.60 -2.85 21.00
N GLU A 45 -12.39 -3.34 21.94
CA GLU A 45 -13.84 -3.09 22.03
C GLU A 45 -14.14 -1.61 22.28
N GLU A 46 -13.46 -0.98 23.24
CA GLU A 46 -13.57 0.46 23.50
C GLU A 46 -13.17 1.27 22.27
N LEU A 47 -12.07 0.89 21.61
CA LEU A 47 -11.61 1.56 20.40
C LEU A 47 -12.66 1.49 19.29
N LEU A 48 -13.29 0.33 19.09
CA LEU A 48 -14.34 0.16 18.10
C LEU A 48 -15.59 0.98 18.44
N ILE A 49 -15.99 1.07 19.71
CA ILE A 49 -17.12 1.90 20.15
C ILE A 49 -16.83 3.37 19.88
N ARG A 50 -15.70 3.89 20.39
CA ARG A 50 -15.29 5.28 20.20
C ARG A 50 -15.15 5.65 18.72
N SER A 51 -14.64 4.72 17.91
CA SER A 51 -14.53 4.93 16.46
C SER A 51 -15.88 5.15 15.78
N ARG A 52 -16.94 4.47 16.22
CA ARG A 52 -18.31 4.68 15.68
C ARG A 52 -18.91 5.98 16.18
N GLU A 53 -18.71 6.31 17.45
CA GLU A 53 -19.22 7.55 18.06
C GLU A 53 -18.62 8.80 17.41
N LEU A 54 -17.38 8.71 16.95
CA LEU A 54 -16.67 9.80 16.25
C LEU A 54 -16.81 9.76 14.72
N ASP A 55 -17.57 8.80 14.17
CA ASP A 55 -17.70 8.55 12.73
C ASP A 55 -16.35 8.40 12.01
N VAL A 56 -15.45 7.64 12.63
CA VAL A 56 -14.14 7.27 12.08
C VAL A 56 -14.11 5.77 11.93
N PRO A 57 -14.59 5.19 10.80
CA PRO A 57 -14.48 3.76 10.61
C PRO A 57 -13.03 3.30 10.70
N ILE A 58 -12.78 2.20 11.40
CA ILE A 58 -11.45 1.63 11.54
C ILE A 58 -11.41 0.16 11.11
N LYS A 59 -10.23 -0.28 10.69
CA LYS A 59 -9.90 -1.70 10.52
C LYS A 59 -8.66 -2.04 11.34
N LEU A 60 -8.80 -3.05 12.19
CA LEU A 60 -7.73 -3.59 13.03
C LEU A 60 -7.22 -4.90 12.41
N THR A 61 -5.91 -5.01 12.23
CA THR A 61 -5.24 -6.26 11.82
C THR A 61 -3.91 -6.42 12.58
N ASP A 62 -3.42 -7.66 12.71
CA ASP A 62 -2.12 -7.99 13.33
C ASP A 62 -1.14 -8.60 12.31
N ASP A 63 -1.05 -7.97 11.13
CA ASP A 63 -0.33 -8.46 9.94
C ASP A 63 0.78 -7.50 9.45
N ALA A 64 1.17 -6.50 10.26
CA ALA A 64 2.15 -5.52 9.83
C ALA A 64 3.60 -6.02 10.01
N ASP A 65 4.36 -6.02 8.92
CA ASP A 65 5.82 -6.18 8.92
C ASP A 65 6.52 -4.85 9.25
N LYS A 66 6.86 -4.62 10.50
CA LYS A 66 7.51 -3.37 10.94
C LYS A 66 9.02 -3.50 11.05
N LEU A 67 9.51 -4.72 11.25
CA LEU A 67 10.92 -5.04 11.24
C LEU A 67 11.29 -5.80 9.97
N ARG A 68 12.44 -5.48 9.38
CA ARG A 68 13.02 -6.24 8.28
C ARG A 68 14.54 -6.30 8.41
N ILE A 69 15.13 -7.42 8.02
CA ILE A 69 16.58 -7.51 7.79
C ILE A 69 16.89 -6.89 6.43
N VAL A 70 17.84 -5.96 6.39
CA VAL A 70 18.34 -5.32 5.18
C VAL A 70 19.86 -5.45 5.20
N GLY A 71 20.39 -6.46 4.49
CA GLY A 71 21.81 -6.83 4.62
C GLY A 71 22.16 -7.23 6.05
N ASN A 72 23.21 -6.64 6.63
CA ASN A 72 23.68 -6.90 8.00
C ASN A 72 23.08 -5.91 9.03
N THR A 73 21.91 -5.36 8.71
CA THR A 73 21.23 -4.33 9.50
C THR A 73 19.77 -4.73 9.71
N ILE A 74 19.20 -4.40 10.88
CA ILE A 74 17.76 -4.48 11.10
C ILE A 74 17.16 -3.10 10.88
N ARG A 75 16.12 -3.02 10.05
CA ARG A 75 15.31 -1.82 9.86
C ARG A 75 14.00 -1.97 10.63
N GLY A 76 13.74 -1.08 11.57
CA GLY A 76 12.43 -0.85 12.15
C GLY A 76 11.76 0.37 11.52
N GLU A 77 10.47 0.29 11.18
CA GLU A 77 9.72 1.39 10.59
C GLU A 77 8.38 1.60 11.29
N VAL A 78 8.10 2.85 11.65
CA VAL A 78 6.76 3.33 11.94
C VAL A 78 6.33 4.34 10.89
N SER A 79 5.06 4.30 10.49
CA SER A 79 4.52 5.19 9.46
C SER A 79 3.15 5.70 9.82
N THR A 80 2.90 6.97 9.48
CA THR A 80 1.58 7.61 9.54
C THR A 80 1.20 8.05 8.13
N LYS A 81 0.05 7.59 7.65
CA LYS A 81 -0.51 8.00 6.35
C LYS A 81 -1.39 9.23 6.56
N GLY A 82 -1.02 10.37 5.99
CA GLY A 82 -1.89 11.54 5.86
C GLY A 82 -2.68 11.50 4.55
N THR A 83 -3.53 12.52 4.35
CA THR A 83 -4.34 12.69 3.13
C THR A 83 -3.49 12.89 1.88
N HIS A 84 -2.34 13.58 2.01
CA HIS A 84 -1.48 13.92 0.87
C HIS A 84 -0.12 13.23 0.90
N GLU A 85 0.39 12.90 2.09
CA GLU A 85 1.74 12.36 2.26
C GLU A 85 1.82 11.29 3.34
N THR A 86 2.74 10.35 3.15
CA THR A 86 3.08 9.36 4.18
C THR A 86 4.35 9.80 4.87
N LYS A 87 4.30 9.99 6.19
CA LYS A 87 5.46 10.23 7.04
C LYS A 87 5.95 8.89 7.57
N ARG A 88 7.25 8.63 7.44
CA ARG A 88 7.89 7.39 7.94
C ARG A 88 9.05 7.77 8.84
N LYS A 89 9.18 7.06 9.94
CA LYS A 89 10.35 7.13 10.81
C LYS A 89 10.96 5.75 10.89
N ARG A 90 12.23 5.65 10.49
CA ARG A 90 12.98 4.41 10.40
C ARG A 90 14.14 4.44 11.36
N ILE A 91 14.42 3.31 11.98
CA ILE A 91 15.69 3.03 12.65
C ILE A 91 16.38 1.92 11.90
N TYR A 92 17.66 2.10 11.63
CA TYR A 92 18.54 1.09 11.08
C TYR A 92 19.60 0.80 12.13
N GLY A 93 19.65 -0.43 12.64
CA GLY A 93 20.56 -0.84 13.69
C GLY A 93 21.45 -2.00 13.27
N THR A 94 22.73 -1.91 13.63
CA THR A 94 23.73 -2.97 13.45
C THR A 94 24.68 -2.97 14.66
N THR A 95 25.64 -3.89 14.72
CA THR A 95 26.65 -3.88 15.78
C THR A 95 27.39 -2.54 15.81
N ASN A 96 27.50 -1.93 16.99
CA ASN A 96 28.18 -0.65 17.22
C ASN A 96 27.62 0.60 16.50
N GLY A 97 26.44 0.54 15.89
CA GLY A 97 25.87 1.73 15.27
C GLY A 97 24.41 1.63 14.92
N TYR A 98 23.73 2.77 14.97
CA TYR A 98 22.41 2.95 14.39
C TYR A 98 22.28 4.30 13.71
N GLN A 99 21.28 4.41 12.85
CA GLN A 99 20.80 5.70 12.34
C GLN A 99 19.28 5.74 12.36
N VAL A 100 18.75 6.90 12.74
CA VAL A 100 17.32 7.23 12.62
C VAL A 100 17.14 8.11 11.40
N VAL A 101 16.16 7.76 10.56
CA VAL A 101 15.86 8.45 9.31
C VAL A 101 14.38 8.79 9.28
N GLU A 102 14.06 10.06 9.03
CA GLU A 102 12.69 10.51 8.82
C GLU A 102 12.48 10.80 7.33
N LEU A 103 11.42 10.20 6.78
CA LEU A 103 11.04 10.33 5.38
C LEU A 103 9.67 10.97 5.26
N ILE A 104 9.52 11.89 4.31
CA ILE A 104 8.23 12.33 3.80
C ILE A 104 8.11 11.82 2.36
N GLY A 105 7.15 10.94 2.14
CA GLY A 105 7.05 10.26 0.86
C GLY A 105 8.20 9.27 0.67
N SER A 106 9.14 9.62 -0.22
CA SER A 106 10.44 8.96 -0.43
C SER A 106 11.63 9.89 -0.16
N GLU A 107 11.37 11.13 0.26
CA GLU A 107 12.42 12.11 0.51
C GLU A 107 12.92 12.04 1.95
N THR A 108 14.23 12.02 2.13
CA THR A 108 14.87 12.13 3.44
C THR A 108 14.74 13.55 3.97
N LYS A 109 14.13 13.71 5.15
CA LYS A 109 14.03 15.00 5.84
C LYS A 109 15.06 15.16 6.95
N SER A 110 15.33 14.09 7.67
CA SER A 110 16.37 14.08 8.70
C SER A 110 17.07 12.73 8.75
N ARG A 111 18.35 12.76 9.16
CA ARG A 111 19.16 11.58 9.43
C ARG A 111 20.02 11.88 10.66
N GLN A 112 19.96 11.00 11.65
CA GLN A 112 20.69 11.13 12.90
C GLN A 112 21.44 9.83 13.19
N ALA A 113 22.74 9.92 13.38
CA ALA A 113 23.58 8.79 13.73
C ALA A 113 23.74 8.67 15.25
N GLY A 114 23.83 7.43 15.73
CA GLY A 114 24.21 7.12 17.10
C GLY A 114 24.99 5.82 17.16
N GLU A 115 25.70 5.59 18.26
CA GLU A 115 26.52 4.38 18.41
C GLU A 115 25.79 3.26 19.14
N LYS A 116 25.32 3.54 20.36
CA LYS A 116 24.78 2.54 21.28
C LYS A 116 23.61 3.13 22.05
N GLY A 117 22.62 2.31 22.35
CA GLY A 117 21.47 2.74 23.14
C GLY A 117 20.28 1.81 23.03
N ILE A 118 19.24 2.18 23.76
CA ILE A 118 17.89 1.65 23.57
C ILE A 118 17.06 2.75 22.92
N ILE A 119 16.48 2.46 21.76
CA ILE A 119 15.69 3.40 20.98
C ILE A 119 14.25 2.89 20.95
N LEU A 120 13.31 3.80 21.20
CA LEU A 120 11.88 3.52 21.24
C LEU A 120 11.15 4.34 20.19
N PHE A 121 10.41 3.67 19.31
CA PHE A 121 9.38 4.31 18.50
C PHE A 121 8.01 3.88 18.96
N GLY A 122 7.07 4.82 18.95
CA GLY A 122 5.66 4.56 19.22
C GLY A 122 4.95 5.82 19.68
N ASN A 123 3.66 5.68 20.01
CA ASN A 123 2.91 6.75 20.65
C ASN A 123 3.43 7.00 22.08
N ASP A 124 3.07 8.14 22.64
CA ASP A 124 3.64 8.59 23.91
C ASP A 124 3.27 7.68 25.09
N PHE A 125 2.05 7.14 25.12
CA PHE A 125 1.63 6.17 26.13
C PHE A 125 2.49 4.90 26.10
N ALA A 126 2.57 4.23 24.95
CA ALA A 126 3.31 2.98 24.79
C ALA A 126 4.82 3.16 25.05
N LYS A 127 5.41 4.27 24.61
CA LYS A 127 6.81 4.60 24.92
C LYS A 127 7.05 4.75 26.41
N LYS A 128 6.23 5.53 27.13
CA LYS A 128 6.38 5.74 28.58
C LYS A 128 6.27 4.42 29.36
N GLN A 129 5.33 3.55 28.98
CA GLN A 129 5.21 2.22 29.56
C GLN A 129 6.46 1.37 29.28
N ALA A 130 6.93 1.34 28.03
CA ALA A 130 8.12 0.62 27.63
C ALA A 130 9.37 1.10 28.39
N GLU A 131 9.60 2.41 28.50
CA GLU A 131 10.74 2.97 29.24
C GLU A 131 10.76 2.50 30.70
N THR A 132 9.60 2.50 31.35
CA THR A 132 9.45 2.06 32.74
C THR A 132 9.81 0.59 32.90
N LEU A 133 9.29 -0.26 32.01
CA LEU A 133 9.53 -1.70 32.04
C LEU A 133 10.99 -2.06 31.70
N ILE A 134 11.58 -1.37 30.73
CA ILE A 134 12.99 -1.54 30.34
C ILE A 134 13.90 -1.20 31.51
N LYS A 135 13.71 -0.04 32.16
CA LYS A 135 14.53 0.37 33.33
C LYS A 135 14.48 -0.68 34.45
N ARG A 136 13.35 -1.37 34.63
CA ARG A 136 13.16 -2.41 35.66
C ARG A 136 13.79 -3.75 35.28
N ARG A 137 13.67 -4.17 34.01
CA ARG A 137 14.00 -5.54 33.56
C ARG A 137 15.36 -5.67 32.88
N TRP A 138 15.84 -4.61 32.22
CA TRP A 138 17.05 -4.67 31.41
C TRP A 138 18.32 -4.52 32.24
N LYS A 139 19.35 -5.28 31.86
CA LYS A 139 20.72 -5.16 32.40
C LYS A 139 21.74 -5.27 31.27
N ALA A 140 22.84 -4.52 31.36
CA ALA A 140 23.89 -4.51 30.34
C ALA A 140 24.56 -5.89 30.12
N SER A 141 24.55 -6.77 31.13
CA SER A 141 25.11 -8.11 31.07
C SER A 141 24.31 -9.08 30.20
N HIS A 142 23.02 -8.84 29.95
CA HIS A 142 22.13 -9.75 29.22
C HIS A 142 22.64 -10.10 27.81
N SER A 143 22.38 -11.33 27.35
CA SER A 143 22.63 -11.73 25.97
C SER A 143 21.62 -11.07 25.02
N LEU A 144 21.93 -11.00 23.72
CA LEU A 144 20.97 -10.46 22.74
C LEU A 144 19.66 -11.27 22.72
N ARG A 145 19.74 -12.59 22.85
CA ARG A 145 18.56 -13.46 22.93
C ARG A 145 17.68 -13.12 24.13
N LEU A 146 18.28 -13.01 25.33
CA LEU A 146 17.55 -12.63 26.54
C LEU A 146 16.97 -11.20 26.43
N MET A 147 17.67 -10.28 25.76
CA MET A 147 17.09 -8.95 25.47
C MET A 147 15.86 -9.05 24.56
N GLY A 148 15.88 -9.94 23.56
CA GLY A 148 14.72 -10.21 22.71
C GLY A 148 13.52 -10.72 23.51
N GLU A 149 13.74 -11.72 24.37
CA GLU A 149 12.72 -12.28 25.28
C GLU A 149 12.15 -11.20 26.21
N ILE A 150 13.01 -10.36 26.81
CA ILE A 150 12.57 -9.23 27.64
C ILE A 150 11.72 -8.23 26.84
N PHE A 151 12.10 -7.93 25.59
CA PHE A 151 11.33 -7.01 24.77
C PHE A 151 9.97 -7.58 24.37
N GLU A 152 9.88 -8.87 24.10
CA GLU A 152 8.62 -9.59 23.86
C GLU A 152 7.70 -9.53 25.08
N ASP A 153 8.22 -9.78 26.28
CA ASP A 153 7.46 -9.68 27.53
C ASP A 153 6.93 -8.26 27.78
N ILE A 154 7.73 -7.26 27.41
CA ILE A 154 7.35 -5.84 27.51
C ILE A 154 6.22 -5.52 26.53
N LEU A 155 6.34 -5.95 25.27
CA LEU A 155 5.29 -5.77 24.27
C LEU A 155 4.00 -6.47 24.70
N THR A 156 4.10 -7.68 25.23
CA THR A 156 2.98 -8.46 25.76
C THR A 156 2.26 -7.70 26.88
N GLU A 157 2.99 -7.19 27.88
CA GLU A 157 2.39 -6.43 28.98
C GLU A 157 1.73 -5.13 28.50
N ILE A 158 2.33 -4.44 27.54
CA ILE A 158 1.77 -3.17 27.02
C ILE A 158 0.53 -3.44 26.16
N SER A 159 0.49 -4.54 25.39
CA SER A 159 -0.66 -4.93 24.56
C SER A 159 -1.95 -5.15 25.36
N GLN A 160 -1.82 -5.41 26.66
CA GLN A 160 -2.96 -5.56 27.57
C GLN A 160 -3.51 -4.22 28.08
N LYS A 161 -2.80 -3.11 27.83
CA LYS A 161 -3.12 -1.78 28.37
C LYS A 161 -3.51 -0.77 27.29
N THR A 162 -3.36 -1.13 26.02
CA THR A 162 -3.72 -0.26 24.90
C THR A 162 -3.98 -1.08 23.64
N PRO A 163 -5.00 -0.73 22.84
CA PRO A 163 -5.28 -1.41 21.58
C PRO A 163 -4.33 -0.99 20.46
N THR A 164 -3.45 0.01 20.70
CA THR A 164 -2.43 0.44 19.73
C THR A 164 -1.39 -0.62 19.41
N ILE A 165 -1.25 -1.61 20.29
CA ILE A 165 -0.27 -2.69 20.22
C ILE A 165 -1.02 -4.00 20.01
N GLY A 166 -0.51 -4.82 19.11
CA GLY A 166 -1.09 -6.11 18.74
C GLY A 166 -0.70 -7.21 19.71
N LYS A 167 -1.29 -8.39 19.54
CA LYS A 167 -0.96 -9.58 20.36
C LYS A 167 0.14 -10.45 19.73
N SER A 168 0.53 -10.14 18.50
CA SER A 168 1.59 -10.81 17.76
C SER A 168 2.80 -9.89 17.64
N PHE A 169 3.99 -10.48 17.78
CA PHE A 169 5.25 -9.75 17.81
C PHE A 169 6.27 -10.34 16.83
N ASP A 170 7.17 -9.48 16.34
CA ASP A 170 8.37 -9.88 15.61
C ASP A 170 9.59 -9.49 16.44
N ILE A 171 10.59 -10.37 16.50
CA ILE A 171 11.88 -10.11 17.15
C ILE A 171 12.98 -10.49 16.18
N LEU A 172 13.86 -9.55 15.86
CA LEU A 172 14.99 -9.76 14.96
C LEU A 172 16.30 -9.46 15.69
N ILE A 173 17.32 -10.26 15.37
CA ILE A 173 18.67 -10.14 15.96
C ILE A 173 19.70 -10.14 14.83
N GLN A 174 20.66 -9.21 14.90
CA GLN A 174 21.81 -9.12 13.98
C GLN A 174 23.07 -8.81 14.78
N GLN A 175 24.15 -9.54 14.49
CA GLN A 175 25.41 -9.41 15.21
C GLN A 175 26.65 -9.50 14.28
N PRO A 176 26.70 -8.69 13.19
CA PRO A 176 27.90 -8.64 12.36
C PRO A 176 29.10 -8.10 13.14
N ASN A 177 30.31 -8.45 12.72
CA ASN A 177 31.53 -7.89 13.32
C ASN A 177 31.87 -6.57 12.64
N PHE A 178 31.56 -5.45 13.31
CA PHE A 178 31.91 -4.10 12.87
C PHE A 178 32.52 -3.29 14.00
N THR A 179 33.56 -2.54 13.68
CA THR A 179 33.97 -1.36 14.47
C THR A 179 32.92 -0.25 14.36
N PRO A 180 32.88 0.75 15.27
CA PRO A 180 31.94 1.87 15.15
C PRO A 180 32.02 2.61 13.80
N SER A 181 33.21 2.77 13.23
CA SER A 181 33.41 3.44 11.93
C SER A 181 32.85 2.60 10.77
N GLU A 182 33.16 1.30 10.76
CA GLU A 182 32.62 0.37 9.75
C GLU A 182 31.10 0.28 9.82
N ALA A 183 30.53 0.29 11.04
CA ALA A 183 29.09 0.28 11.24
C ALA A 183 28.43 1.50 10.59
N GLN A 184 28.94 2.72 10.83
CA GLN A 184 28.38 3.93 10.23
C GLN A 184 28.54 3.96 8.71
N LYS A 185 29.67 3.49 8.18
CA LYS A 185 29.88 3.35 6.73
C LYS A 185 28.89 2.36 6.12
N HIS A 186 28.68 1.20 6.75
CA HIS A 186 27.72 0.20 6.32
C HIS A 186 26.29 0.73 6.35
N LEU A 187 25.90 1.45 7.41
CA LEU A 187 24.58 2.04 7.55
C LEU A 187 24.31 3.06 6.44
N ASN A 188 25.25 3.96 6.15
CA ASN A 188 25.07 4.95 5.06
C ASN A 188 24.76 4.27 3.72
N ILE A 189 25.56 3.27 3.33
CA ILE A 189 25.37 2.53 2.06
C ILE A 189 24.03 1.79 2.06
N THR A 190 23.70 1.11 3.15
CA THR A 190 22.50 0.28 3.27
C THR A 190 21.23 1.13 3.22
N ILE A 191 21.22 2.26 3.93
CA ILE A 191 20.08 3.17 3.98
C ILE A 191 19.85 3.81 2.61
N ASP A 192 20.90 4.28 1.95
CA ASP A 192 20.76 4.92 0.63
C ASP A 192 20.23 3.92 -0.42
N ALA A 193 20.69 2.67 -0.37
CA ALA A 193 20.18 1.60 -1.22
C ALA A 193 18.70 1.28 -0.91
N ASP A 194 18.31 1.14 0.36
CA ASP A 194 16.94 0.85 0.76
C ASP A 194 15.96 1.98 0.41
N ILE A 195 16.39 3.25 0.56
CA ILE A 195 15.59 4.41 0.14
C ILE A 195 15.44 4.42 -1.39
N LYS A 196 16.49 4.10 -2.15
CA LYS A 196 16.41 4.00 -3.62
C LYS A 196 15.41 2.92 -4.07
N VAL A 197 15.36 1.78 -3.37
CA VAL A 197 14.34 0.74 -3.62
C VAL A 197 12.94 1.28 -3.34
N LEU A 198 12.75 1.99 -2.22
CA LEU A 198 11.46 2.62 -1.89
C LEU A 198 11.03 3.62 -2.97
N THR A 199 11.94 4.46 -3.47
CA THR A 199 11.64 5.43 -4.52
C THR A 199 11.17 4.75 -5.80
N LYS A 200 11.88 3.71 -6.26
CA LYS A 200 11.48 2.94 -7.45
C LYS A 200 10.12 2.28 -7.29
N TYR A 201 9.88 1.64 -6.14
CA TYR A 201 8.60 1.01 -5.85
C TYR A 201 7.45 2.02 -5.87
N ARG A 202 7.67 3.23 -5.36
CA ARG A 202 6.66 4.30 -5.45
C ARG A 202 6.42 4.82 -6.86
N GLN A 203 7.46 4.89 -7.69
CA GLN A 203 7.31 5.28 -9.09
C GLN A 203 6.44 4.26 -9.84
N GLN A 204 6.72 2.96 -9.66
CA GLN A 204 5.91 1.87 -10.21
C GLN A 204 4.45 1.96 -9.77
N LEU A 205 4.20 2.09 -8.45
CA LEU A 205 2.83 2.27 -7.95
C LEU A 205 2.12 3.49 -8.54
N THR A 206 2.84 4.59 -8.78
CA THR A 206 2.27 5.79 -9.40
C THR A 206 1.89 5.53 -10.85
N GLU A 207 2.75 4.86 -11.62
CA GLU A 207 2.49 4.45 -13.00
C GLU A 207 1.29 3.50 -13.09
N GLU A 208 1.24 2.48 -12.23
CA GLU A 208 0.12 1.55 -12.12
C GLU A 208 -1.20 2.28 -11.80
N MET A 209 -1.18 3.26 -10.88
CA MET A 209 -2.38 4.05 -10.59
C MET A 209 -2.84 4.91 -11.76
N ILE A 210 -1.91 5.50 -12.52
CA ILE A 210 -2.25 6.27 -13.73
C ILE A 210 -2.89 5.35 -14.78
N GLU A 211 -2.31 4.17 -14.99
CA GLU A 211 -2.85 3.17 -15.90
C GLU A 211 -4.25 2.71 -15.47
N LYS A 212 -4.43 2.33 -14.21
CA LYS A 212 -5.74 1.94 -13.67
C LYS A 212 -6.77 3.06 -13.76
N THR A 213 -6.38 4.30 -13.50
CA THR A 213 -7.28 5.45 -13.66
C THR A 213 -7.72 5.62 -15.11
N ARG A 214 -6.81 5.43 -16.06
CA ARG A 214 -7.13 5.46 -17.49
C ARG A 214 -8.08 4.33 -17.89
N GLU A 215 -7.84 3.11 -17.40
CA GLU A 215 -8.75 1.97 -17.62
C GLU A 215 -10.16 2.26 -17.09
N ILE A 216 -10.29 2.81 -15.88
CA ILE A 216 -11.58 3.20 -15.29
C ILE A 216 -12.27 4.28 -16.14
N GLN A 217 -11.53 5.28 -16.60
CA GLN A 217 -12.08 6.34 -17.46
C GLN A 217 -12.57 5.78 -18.80
N LEU A 218 -11.87 4.80 -19.39
CA LEU A 218 -12.30 4.13 -20.62
C LEU A 218 -13.50 3.21 -20.37
N ALA A 219 -13.54 2.51 -19.24
CA ALA A 219 -14.69 1.69 -18.84
C ALA A 219 -15.99 2.52 -18.72
N ASN A 220 -15.89 3.73 -18.17
CA ASN A 220 -17.02 4.66 -18.12
C ASN A 220 -17.49 5.17 -19.49
N LYS A 221 -16.72 4.93 -20.56
CA LYS A 221 -17.06 5.28 -21.94
C LYS A 221 -17.57 4.10 -22.75
N ILE A 222 -17.66 2.89 -22.19
CA ILE A 222 -18.27 1.75 -22.90
C ILE A 222 -19.69 2.13 -23.32
N ILE A 223 -20.00 1.91 -24.60
CA ILE A 223 -21.31 2.24 -25.16
C ILE A 223 -22.29 1.12 -24.79
N ASN A 224 -23.23 1.40 -23.89
CA ASN A 224 -24.30 0.46 -23.51
C ASN A 224 -25.58 0.65 -24.35
N ASP A 225 -25.76 1.83 -24.91
CA ASP A 225 -26.80 2.14 -25.91
C ASP A 225 -26.29 3.25 -26.83
N GLY A 226 -26.46 3.10 -28.14
CA GLY A 226 -26.11 4.13 -29.09
C GLY A 226 -25.77 3.65 -30.50
N ALA A 227 -25.54 4.60 -31.39
CA ALA A 227 -25.07 4.32 -32.74
C ALA A 227 -23.57 3.99 -32.73
N ILE A 228 -23.18 2.95 -33.46
CA ILE A 228 -21.78 2.49 -33.56
C ILE A 228 -21.19 2.85 -34.91
N GLY A 229 -21.91 2.57 -35.99
CA GLY A 229 -21.33 2.66 -37.33
C GLY A 229 -22.25 2.16 -38.43
N LYS A 230 -21.64 1.84 -39.58
CA LYS A 230 -22.33 1.28 -40.75
C LYS A 230 -21.54 0.13 -41.35
N VAL A 231 -22.25 -0.86 -41.86
CA VAL A 231 -21.66 -1.98 -42.62
C VAL A 231 -21.04 -1.43 -43.91
N GLU A 232 -19.76 -1.73 -44.13
CA GLU A 232 -19.01 -1.29 -45.31
C GLU A 232 -18.70 -2.46 -46.26
N SER A 233 -18.34 -3.63 -45.73
CA SER A 233 -18.12 -4.84 -46.51
C SER A 233 -18.65 -6.08 -45.79
N ILE A 234 -19.00 -7.12 -46.55
CA ILE A 234 -19.56 -8.38 -46.06
C ILE A 234 -18.84 -9.53 -46.77
N ASP A 235 -18.28 -10.45 -46.00
CA ASP A 235 -17.67 -11.71 -46.47
C ASP A 235 -18.22 -12.88 -45.66
N GLY A 236 -19.25 -13.55 -46.20
CA GLY A 236 -20.01 -14.57 -45.49
C GLY A 236 -20.62 -14.02 -44.20
N ARG A 237 -20.20 -14.57 -43.05
CA ARG A 237 -20.63 -14.11 -41.72
C ARG A 237 -19.78 -12.98 -41.15
N MET A 238 -18.65 -12.68 -41.77
CA MET A 238 -17.75 -11.61 -41.35
C MET A 238 -18.24 -10.29 -41.94
N VAL A 239 -18.34 -9.27 -41.10
CA VAL A 239 -18.91 -7.97 -41.45
C VAL A 239 -17.91 -6.89 -41.06
N GLU A 240 -17.45 -6.12 -42.02
CA GLU A 240 -16.60 -4.97 -41.76
C GLU A 240 -17.48 -3.75 -41.53
N VAL A 241 -17.36 -3.16 -40.35
CA VAL A 241 -18.17 -2.02 -39.92
C VAL A 241 -17.26 -0.81 -39.78
N ARG A 242 -17.62 0.26 -40.50
CA ARG A 242 -17.00 1.57 -40.30
C ARG A 242 -17.63 2.23 -39.08
N LEU A 243 -16.81 2.51 -38.08
CA LEU A 243 -17.21 3.26 -36.89
C LEU A 243 -17.65 4.67 -37.26
N ASN A 244 -18.56 5.26 -36.49
CA ASN A 244 -18.92 6.66 -36.65
C ASN A 244 -17.82 7.60 -36.09
N ASP A 245 -18.09 8.90 -36.09
CA ASP A 245 -17.18 9.95 -35.63
C ASP A 245 -17.03 10.02 -34.09
N SER A 246 -17.91 9.36 -33.33
CA SER A 246 -17.93 9.37 -31.88
C SER A 246 -17.56 8.02 -31.23
N THR A 247 -17.23 7.00 -32.03
CA THR A 247 -16.93 5.65 -31.55
C THR A 247 -15.49 5.25 -31.84
N GLN A 248 -14.88 4.58 -30.88
CA GLN A 248 -13.55 3.99 -30.95
C GLN A 248 -13.59 2.56 -30.40
N ALA A 249 -12.63 1.74 -30.82
CA ALA A 249 -12.53 0.34 -30.44
C ALA A 249 -11.21 0.01 -29.74
N PHE A 250 -11.30 -0.81 -28.70
CA PHE A 250 -10.18 -1.32 -27.93
C PHE A 250 -10.22 -2.84 -27.85
N ASN A 251 -9.09 -3.48 -27.57
CA ASN A 251 -9.09 -4.88 -27.14
C ASN A 251 -9.43 -4.99 -25.64
N PHE A 252 -9.52 -6.22 -25.12
CA PHE A 252 -9.76 -6.48 -23.69
C PHE A 252 -8.65 -5.99 -22.74
N ASN A 253 -7.50 -5.58 -23.27
CA ASN A 253 -6.41 -4.96 -22.53
C ASN A 253 -6.36 -3.42 -22.73
N TRP A 254 -7.46 -2.80 -23.15
CA TRP A 254 -7.58 -1.35 -23.37
C TRP A 254 -6.59 -0.76 -24.38
N LYS A 255 -6.00 -1.59 -25.24
CA LYS A 255 -5.14 -1.14 -26.33
C LYS A 255 -6.01 -0.69 -27.51
N PRO A 256 -5.79 0.52 -28.06
CA PRO A 256 -6.59 1.02 -29.19
C PRO A 256 -6.40 0.11 -30.41
N LEU A 257 -7.51 -0.26 -31.03
CA LEU A 257 -7.56 -1.07 -32.26
C LEU A 257 -8.03 -0.25 -33.45
N ALA A 258 -9.05 0.59 -33.26
CA ALA A 258 -9.59 1.45 -34.29
C ALA A 258 -10.14 2.75 -33.69
N GLY A 259 -9.89 3.87 -34.36
CA GLY A 259 -10.46 5.17 -34.02
C GLY A 259 -11.74 5.49 -34.80
N PRO A 260 -12.28 6.71 -34.63
CA PRO A 260 -13.43 7.18 -35.38
C PRO A 260 -13.26 7.06 -36.89
N ASN A 261 -14.32 6.69 -37.60
CA ASN A 261 -14.34 6.47 -39.05
C ASN A 261 -13.40 5.37 -39.56
N GLN A 262 -12.73 4.63 -38.68
CA GLN A 262 -11.96 3.44 -39.03
C GLN A 262 -12.85 2.19 -38.99
N LYS A 263 -12.30 1.07 -39.45
CA LYS A 263 -13.04 -0.16 -39.69
C LYS A 263 -12.73 -1.20 -38.62
N VAL A 264 -13.75 -1.95 -38.23
CA VAL A 264 -13.64 -3.09 -37.31
C VAL A 264 -14.40 -4.29 -37.86
N ILE A 265 -14.00 -5.47 -37.41
CA ILE A 265 -14.63 -6.72 -37.81
C ILE A 265 -15.68 -7.12 -36.75
N MET A 266 -16.87 -7.47 -37.23
CA MET A 266 -17.97 -8.05 -36.46
C MET A 266 -18.46 -9.32 -37.16
N PHE A 267 -19.23 -10.14 -36.46
CA PHE A 267 -19.78 -11.38 -36.98
C PHE A 267 -21.30 -11.37 -36.89
N SER A 268 -21.97 -11.71 -37.98
CA SER A 268 -23.43 -11.84 -38.05
C SER A 268 -23.86 -13.30 -37.91
N THR A 269 -24.97 -13.52 -37.23
CA THR A 269 -25.69 -14.81 -37.22
C THR A 269 -26.84 -14.86 -38.23
N SER A 270 -27.15 -13.72 -38.86
CA SER A 270 -28.22 -13.55 -39.85
C SER A 270 -27.65 -13.29 -41.24
N ASP A 271 -28.30 -13.86 -42.26
CA ASP A 271 -27.98 -13.63 -43.67
C ASP A 271 -28.68 -12.36 -44.21
N ASP A 272 -29.61 -11.75 -43.46
CA ASP A 272 -30.25 -10.47 -43.81
C ASP A 272 -29.40 -9.27 -43.38
N ILE A 273 -28.23 -9.12 -44.01
CA ILE A 273 -27.33 -7.98 -43.84
C ILE A 273 -26.94 -7.36 -45.17
N LYS A 274 -26.95 -6.02 -45.23
CA LYS A 274 -26.66 -5.25 -46.45
C LYS A 274 -25.63 -4.16 -46.17
N ILE A 275 -24.82 -3.86 -47.18
CA ILE A 275 -23.90 -2.72 -47.15
C ILE A 275 -24.71 -1.45 -46.87
N GLY A 276 -24.22 -0.62 -45.94
CA GLY A 276 -24.88 0.60 -45.48
C GLY A 276 -25.81 0.42 -44.28
N ASP A 277 -26.11 -0.83 -43.86
CA ASP A 277 -26.92 -1.08 -42.66
C ASP A 277 -26.26 -0.43 -41.43
N LYS A 278 -27.08 0.21 -40.58
CA LYS A 278 -26.62 0.89 -39.37
C LYS A 278 -26.45 -0.11 -38.23
N VAL A 279 -25.30 -0.07 -37.58
CA VAL A 279 -24.98 -0.86 -36.39
C VAL A 279 -25.19 -0.02 -35.14
N VAL A 280 -25.85 -0.59 -34.14
CA VAL A 280 -26.17 0.03 -32.86
C VAL A 280 -25.90 -0.94 -31.73
N ILE A 281 -25.66 -0.43 -30.53
CA ILE A 281 -25.86 -1.19 -29.29
C ILE A 281 -27.19 -0.72 -28.72
N LYS A 282 -28.03 -1.65 -28.30
CA LYS A 282 -29.28 -1.36 -27.61
C LYS A 282 -29.45 -2.35 -26.47
N ASP A 283 -29.67 -1.86 -25.26
CA ASP A 283 -29.78 -2.69 -24.05
C ASP A 283 -28.58 -3.67 -23.93
N GLU A 284 -27.37 -3.17 -24.16
CA GLU A 284 -26.10 -3.93 -24.16
C GLU A 284 -25.96 -4.98 -25.29
N VAL A 285 -26.92 -5.05 -26.22
CA VAL A 285 -26.88 -5.97 -27.37
C VAL A 285 -26.44 -5.23 -28.63
N LEU A 286 -25.29 -5.64 -29.18
CA LEU A 286 -24.81 -5.18 -30.48
C LEU A 286 -25.67 -5.80 -31.61
N CYS A 287 -26.32 -4.96 -32.41
CA CYS A 287 -27.24 -5.43 -33.44
C CYS A 287 -27.39 -4.45 -34.62
N LEU A 288 -28.05 -4.92 -35.69
CA LEU A 288 -28.49 -4.07 -36.79
C LEU A 288 -29.72 -3.25 -36.39
N LYS A 289 -29.69 -1.94 -36.63
CA LYS A 289 -30.79 -1.02 -36.27
C LYS A 289 -32.13 -1.37 -36.94
N LYS A 290 -32.09 -1.97 -38.15
CA LYS A 290 -33.29 -2.20 -38.98
C LYS A 290 -34.21 -3.31 -38.44
N ASN A 291 -33.64 -4.35 -37.86
CA ASN A 291 -34.34 -5.60 -37.53
C ASN A 291 -33.85 -6.26 -36.22
N SER A 292 -32.96 -5.59 -35.48
CA SER A 292 -32.36 -6.11 -34.24
C SER A 292 -31.62 -7.45 -34.40
N SER A 293 -31.17 -7.80 -35.62
CA SER A 293 -30.32 -8.97 -35.84
C SER A 293 -29.02 -8.81 -35.06
N PRO A 294 -28.62 -9.79 -34.23
CA PRO A 294 -27.47 -9.66 -33.36
C PRO A 294 -26.16 -9.79 -34.14
N LEU A 295 -25.19 -8.99 -33.71
CA LEU A 295 -23.80 -9.05 -34.13
C LEU A 295 -22.91 -9.34 -32.92
N THR A 296 -21.78 -9.99 -33.13
CA THR A 296 -20.78 -10.25 -32.09
C THR A 296 -19.41 -9.73 -32.50
N CYS A 297 -18.60 -9.31 -31.54
CA CYS A 297 -17.21 -8.89 -31.78
C CYS A 297 -16.35 -9.09 -30.53
N ASP A 298 -15.05 -9.32 -30.73
CA ASP A 298 -14.06 -9.49 -29.65
C ASP A 298 -13.31 -8.19 -29.34
N ILE A 299 -14.05 -7.08 -29.29
CA ILE A 299 -13.55 -5.73 -29.05
C ILE A 299 -14.50 -4.97 -28.11
N ILE A 300 -13.96 -3.98 -27.41
CA ILE A 300 -14.72 -3.05 -26.57
C ILE A 300 -14.98 -1.79 -27.39
N LEU A 301 -16.25 -1.39 -27.49
CA LEU A 301 -16.68 -0.17 -28.19
C LEU A 301 -16.92 0.94 -27.17
N CYS A 302 -16.18 2.03 -27.30
CA CYS A 302 -16.27 3.18 -26.40
C CYS A 302 -16.64 4.45 -27.16
N SER A 303 -17.32 5.36 -26.48
CA SER A 303 -17.48 6.73 -26.92
C SER A 303 -16.16 7.52 -26.78
N LEU A 304 -16.05 8.64 -27.49
CA LEU A 304 -14.92 9.58 -27.38
C LEU A 304 -14.90 10.34 -26.05
#